data_AF-A0A1Q9H4Z5-F1
#
_entry.id   AF-A0A1Q9H4Z5-F1
#
_cell.length_a   1.000
_cell.length_b   1.000
_cell.length_c   1.000
_cell.angle_alpha   90.00
_cell.angle_beta   90.00
_cell.angle_gamma   90.00
#
_symmetry.space_group_name_H-M   'P 1'
#
loop_
_entity.id
_entity.type
_entity.pdbx_description
1 polymer ?
#
loop_
_entity_poly.entity_id
_entity_poly.type
_entity_poly.pdbx_seq_one_letter_code
_entity_poly.pdbx_strand_id
1 'polypeptide(L)' 'MDIGIVHSIWTVFLFVSFIAIVIWAYSKRQKQRFEEAANLVFMDEESEISAGENDRRKS' A
#
# COMPACT_ATOMS: atom_id res chain seq x y z
N MET A 1 -14.52 16.87 -37.50
CA MET A 1 -13.71 15.67 -37.24
C MET A 1 -14.64 14.47 -37.31
N ASP A 2 -14.28 13.50 -38.15
CA ASP A 2 -15.11 12.36 -38.53
C ASP A 2 -15.60 11.55 -37.33
N ILE A 3 -16.87 11.17 -37.38
CA ILE A 3 -17.56 10.40 -36.32
C ILE A 3 -16.82 9.10 -36.00
N GLY A 4 -16.12 8.50 -36.97
CA GLY A 4 -15.32 7.29 -36.78
C GLY A 4 -14.11 7.50 -35.87
N ILE A 5 -13.45 8.67 -35.95
CA ILE A 5 -12.31 9.01 -35.10
C ILE A 5 -12.76 9.26 -33.66
N VAL A 6 -13.92 9.90 -33.48
CA VAL A 6 -14.51 10.16 -32.15
C VAL A 6 -14.78 8.85 -31.41
N HIS A 7 -15.42 7.88 -32.08
CA HIS A 7 -15.70 6.57 -31.48
C HIS A 7 -14.42 5.77 -31.21
N SER A 8 -13.43 5.82 -32.09
CA SER A 8 -12.14 5.15 -31.89
C SER A 8 -11.36 5.71 -30.70
N ILE A 9 -11.35 7.03 -30.52
CA ILE A 9 -10.72 7.66 -29.35
C ILE A 9 -11.46 7.28 -28.07
N TRP A 10 -12.80 7.25 -28.12
CA TRP A 10 -13.63 6.93 -26.96
C TRP A 10 -13.38 5.52 -26.42
N THR A 11 -13.30 4.52 -27.30
CA THR A 11 -13.06 3.13 -26.89
C THR A 11 -11.67 2.95 -26.28
N VAL A 12 -10.63 3.57 -26.87
CA VAL A 12 -9.27 3.54 -26.35
C VAL A 12 -9.20 4.27 -25.00
N PHE A 13 -9.85 5.42 -24.87
CA PHE A 13 -9.88 6.19 -23.64
C PHE A 13 -10.51 5.41 -22.48
N LEU A 14 -11.64 4.74 -22.71
CA LEU A 14 -12.27 3.86 -21.73
C LEU A 14 -11.37 2.68 -21.33
N PHE A 15 -10.71 2.06 -22.30
CA PHE A 15 -9.81 0.94 -22.06
C PHE A 15 -8.60 1.34 -21.20
N VAL A 16 -7.96 2.46 -21.54
CA VAL A 16 -6.82 3.00 -20.78
C VAL A 16 -7.27 3.43 -19.38
N SER A 17 -8.45 4.07 -19.25
CA SER A 17 -9.01 4.48 -17.96
C SER A 17 -9.28 3.28 -17.05
N PHE A 18 -9.83 2.19 -17.61
CA PHE A 18 -10.05 0.94 -16.88
C PHE A 18 -8.73 0.37 -16.33
N ILE A 19 -7.71 0.27 -17.19
CA ILE A 19 -6.38 -0.22 -16.78
C ILE A 19 -5.76 0.68 -15.72
N ALA A 20 -5.88 2.00 -15.86
CA ALA A 20 -5.36 2.96 -14.88
C ALA A 20 -6.00 2.75 -13.50
N ILE A 21 -7.32 2.55 -13.44
CA ILE A 21 -8.05 2.27 -12.19
C ILE A 21 -7.60 0.94 -11.59
N VAL A 22 -7.45 -0.11 -12.40
CA VAL A 22 -6.98 -1.43 -11.93
C VAL A 22 -5.57 -1.31 -11.36
N ILE A 23 -4.63 -0.70 -12.08
CA ILE A 23 -3.26 -0.51 -11.58
C ILE A 23 -3.27 0.33 -10.30
N TRP A 24 -4.04 1.42 -10.24
CA TRP A 24 -4.15 2.25 -9.04
C TRP A 24 -4.72 1.49 -7.84
N ALA A 25 -5.79 0.71 -8.05
CA ALA A 25 -6.42 -0.10 -7.01
C ALA A 25 -5.46 -1.16 -6.44
N TYR A 26 -4.65 -1.78 -7.30
CA TYR A 26 -3.67 -2.80 -6.91
C TYR A 26 -2.33 -2.21 -6.43
N SER A 27 -2.00 -0.96 -6.78
CA SER A 27 -0.66 -0.40 -6.57
C SER A 27 -0.34 -0.07 -5.11
N LYS A 28 -1.33 0.31 -4.28
CA LYS A 28 -0.96 0.91 -2.99
C LYS A 28 -1.83 0.61 -1.78
N ARG A 29 -2.97 -0.05 -1.92
CA ARG A 29 -3.92 -0.12 -0.81
C ARG A 29 -3.60 -1.18 0.26
N GLN A 30 -2.66 -2.09 0.00
CA GLN A 30 -2.42 -3.21 0.91
C GLN A 30 -0.98 -3.36 1.43
N LYS A 31 0.06 -2.87 0.75
CA LYS A 31 1.43 -3.07 1.27
C LYS A 31 1.75 -2.17 2.47
N GLN A 32 1.43 -0.87 2.38
CA GLN A 32 1.79 0.07 3.45
C GLN A 32 1.06 -0.18 4.78
N ARG A 33 -0.22 -0.58 4.75
CA ARG A 33 -0.98 -0.83 5.99
C ARG A 33 -0.61 -2.15 6.68
N PHE A 34 -0.12 -3.13 5.94
CA PHE A 34 0.28 -4.42 6.50
C PHE A 34 1.72 -4.42 7.00
N GLU A 35 2.61 -3.66 6.36
CA GLU A 35 3.99 -3.50 6.83
C GLU A 35 4.05 -2.75 8.17
N GLU A 36 3.22 -1.72 8.34
CA GLU A 36 3.09 -0.97 9.60
C GLU A 36 2.39 -1.79 10.69
N ALA A 37 1.28 -2.49 10.38
CA ALA A 37 0.57 -3.32 11.35
C ALA A 37 1.33 -4.60 11.75
N ALA A 38 2.14 -5.17 10.86
CA ALA A 38 3.02 -6.28 11.19
C ALA A 38 4.14 -5.81 12.13
N ASN A 39 4.73 -4.64 11.87
CA ASN A 39 5.74 -4.08 12.75
C ASN A 39 5.17 -3.68 14.12
N LEU A 40 3.90 -3.28 14.23
CA LEU A 40 3.25 -3.00 15.51
C LEU A 40 3.25 -4.20 16.46
N VAL A 41 3.03 -5.43 15.96
CA VAL A 41 3.08 -6.66 16.79
C VAL A 41 4.50 -6.92 17.33
N PHE A 42 5.54 -6.57 16.57
CA PHE A 42 6.94 -6.74 16.97
C PHE A 42 7.48 -5.56 17.80
N MET A 43 6.93 -4.35 17.65
CA MET A 43 7.30 -3.18 18.43
C MET A 43 6.89 -3.31 19.90
N ASP A 44 5.76 -3.95 20.19
CA ASP A 44 5.35 -4.25 21.57
C ASP A 44 6.34 -5.23 22.23
N GLU A 45 6.83 -6.26 21.51
CA GLU A 45 7.84 -7.22 22.03
C GLU A 45 9.22 -6.59 22.27
N GLU A 46 9.71 -5.72 21.37
CA GLU A 46 11.04 -5.10 21.52
C GLU A 46 11.10 -4.09 22.68
N SER A 47 9.97 -3.47 22.99
CA SER A 47 9.83 -2.55 24.13
C SER A 47 9.91 -3.28 25.48
N GLU A 48 9.38 -4.50 25.58
CA GLU A 48 9.42 -5.30 26.81
C GLU A 48 10.82 -5.89 27.07
N ILE A 49 11.51 -6.37 26.02
CA ILE A 49 12.86 -6.93 26.15
C ILE A 49 13.87 -5.86 26.60
N SER A 50 13.75 -4.64 26.06
CA SER A 50 14.65 -3.53 26.41
C SER A 50 14.39 -2.97 27.81
N ALA A 51 13.14 -3.00 28.29
CA ALA A 51 12.78 -2.55 29.63
C ALA A 51 13.33 -3.50 30.73
N GLY A 52 13.35 -4.82 30.49
CA GLY A 52 13.86 -5.80 31.44
C GLY A 52 15.39 -5.88 31.56
N GLU A 53 16.12 -5.57 30.48
CA GLU A 53 17.61 -5.58 30.50
C GLU A 53 18.17 -4.38 31.27
N ASN A 54 17.53 -3.21 31.18
CA ASN A 54 17.97 -2.01 31.90
C ASN A 54 17.80 -2.13 33.43
N ASP A 55 16.83 -2.93 33.88
CA ASP A 55 16.60 -3.21 35.31
C ASP A 55 17.63 -4.23 35.85
N ARG A 56 17.98 -5.27 35.08
CA ARG A 56 19.02 -6.25 35.49
C ARG A 56 20.45 -5.71 35.47
N ARG A 57 20.75 -4.76 34.59
CA ARG A 57 22.09 -4.13 34.51
C ARG A 57 22.39 -3.19 35.68
N LYS A 58 21.37 -2.82 36.46
CA LYS A 58 21.46 -1.86 37.57
C LYS A 58 21.37 -2.50 38.96
N SER A 59 21.10 -3.81 39.05
CA SER A 59 21.21 -4.62 40.28
C SER A 59 22.55 -5.34 40.37
#